data_AF-A0A9D5JNV2-F1
#
_entry.id   AF-A0A9D5JNV2-F1
#
_cell.length_a   1.000
_cell.length_b   1.000
_cell.length_c   1.000
_cell.angle_alpha   90.00
_cell.angle_beta   90.00
_cell.angle_gamma   90.00
#
_symmetry.space_group_name_H-M   'P 1'
#
loop_
_entity.id
_entity.type
_entity.pdbx_description
1 polymer ?
#
loop_
_entity_poly.entity_id
_entity_poly.type
_entity_poly.pdbx_seq_one_letter_code
_entity_poly.pdbx_strand_id
1 'polypeptide(L)'
;MSKKRRFLSLHTYKKLRFLNFVLVAIILIAFVNATLSVKMLEEKKLFWGMDAGNFMLQFTFVVVSLILVATLVYVLHYGFGAVSRMERILDEIAGGNYSLRINLRKKDIMLPLAEKMNKVISLLEKKAKNQ
;
A
#
# COMPACT_ATOMS: atom_id res chain seq x y z
N MET A 1 11.30 -27.00 11.21
CA MET A 1 10.71 -25.70 10.79
C MET A 1 10.81 -25.60 9.26
N SER A 2 9.72 -25.69 8.49
CA SER A 2 9.79 -26.05 7.05
C SER A 2 10.17 -24.89 6.11
N LYS A 3 11.00 -25.20 5.10
CA LYS A 3 11.51 -24.29 4.04
C LYS A 3 10.43 -23.42 3.38
N LYS A 4 9.18 -23.90 3.31
CA LYS A 4 8.02 -23.19 2.75
C LYS A 4 7.70 -21.86 3.47
N ARG A 5 7.94 -21.76 4.79
CA ARG A 5 7.64 -20.55 5.58
C ARG A 5 8.64 -19.40 5.36
N ARG A 6 9.91 -19.70 5.08
CA ARG A 6 10.92 -18.65 4.74
C ARG A 6 10.59 -17.99 3.40
N PHE A 7 10.14 -18.78 2.43
CA PHE A 7 9.84 -18.31 1.07
C PHE A 7 8.69 -17.30 1.02
N LEU A 8 7.63 -17.51 1.79
CA LEU A 8 6.49 -16.59 1.86
C LEU A 8 6.85 -15.24 2.49
N SER A 9 7.73 -15.20 3.51
CA SER A 9 8.16 -13.95 4.14
C SER A 9 9.04 -13.07 3.25
N LEU A 10 9.88 -13.71 2.42
CA LEU A 10 10.75 -13.02 1.46
C LEU A 10 9.94 -12.35 0.35
N HIS A 11 8.84 -12.98 -0.08
CA HIS A 11 8.02 -12.46 -1.16
C HIS A 11 7.26 -11.20 -0.74
N THR A 12 6.76 -11.14 0.49
CA THR A 12 6.07 -9.94 1.01
C THR A 12 7.03 -8.77 1.20
N TYR A 13 8.23 -9.03 1.75
CA TYR A 13 9.22 -7.96 1.95
C TYR A 13 9.70 -7.38 0.61
N LYS A 14 9.82 -8.21 -0.43
CA LYS A 14 10.07 -7.73 -1.80
C LYS A 14 8.91 -6.89 -2.35
N LYS A 15 7.65 -7.27 -2.11
CA LYS A 15 6.48 -6.49 -2.54
C LYS A 15 6.38 -5.13 -1.85
N LEU A 16 6.65 -5.04 -0.55
CA LEU A 16 6.68 -3.78 0.19
C LEU A 16 7.80 -2.85 -0.29
N ARG A 17 9.01 -3.39 -0.50
CA ARG A 17 10.12 -2.60 -1.08
C ARG A 17 9.82 -2.12 -2.49
N PHE A 18 9.16 -2.96 -3.30
CA PHE A 18 8.71 -2.57 -4.63
C PHE A 18 7.67 -1.44 -4.57
N LEU A 19 6.68 -1.53 -3.67
CA LEU A 19 5.68 -0.48 -3.50
C LEU A 19 6.30 0.86 -3.06
N ASN A 20 7.25 0.83 -2.12
CA ASN A 20 7.98 2.04 -1.73
C ASN A 20 8.81 2.61 -2.88
N PHE A 21 9.49 1.75 -3.65
CA PHE A 21 10.23 2.19 -4.85
C PHE A 21 9.30 2.84 -5.87
N VAL A 22 8.13 2.24 -6.14
CA VAL A 22 7.11 2.79 -7.04
C VAL A 22 6.61 4.14 -6.52
N LEU A 23 6.30 4.28 -5.23
CA LEU A 23 5.88 5.55 -4.63
C LEU A 23 6.95 6.64 -4.78
N VAL A 24 8.21 6.32 -4.50
CA VAL A 24 9.32 7.28 -4.66
C VAL A 24 9.48 7.68 -6.11
N ALA A 25 9.45 6.73 -7.04
CA ALA A 25 9.54 7.01 -8.48
C ALA A 25 8.40 7.93 -8.93
N ILE A 26 7.18 7.68 -8.46
CA ILE A 26 6.03 8.53 -8.76
C ILE A 26 6.20 9.94 -8.21
N ILE A 27 6.66 10.10 -6.97
CA ILE A 27 6.92 11.43 -6.37
C ILE A 27 7.98 12.19 -7.18
N LEU A 28 9.05 11.51 -7.59
CA LEU A 28 10.10 12.11 -8.42
C LEU A 28 9.54 12.55 -9.78
N ILE A 29 8.73 11.71 -10.44
CA ILE A 29 8.09 12.06 -11.72
C ILE A 29 7.12 13.23 -11.56
N ALA A 30 6.31 13.25 -10.49
CA ALA A 30 5.41 14.36 -10.21
C ALA A 30 6.19 15.67 -9.96
N PHE A 31 7.30 15.61 -9.22
CA PHE A 31 8.18 16.76 -8.98
C PHE A 31 8.79 17.30 -10.27
N VAL A 32 9.35 16.42 -11.12
CA VAL A 32 9.89 16.82 -12.43
C VAL A 32 8.82 17.50 -13.28
N ASN A 33 7.62 16.91 -13.38
CA ASN A 33 6.51 17.50 -14.13
C ASN A 33 6.06 18.86 -13.57
N ALA A 34 6.00 19.01 -12.24
CA ALA A 34 5.67 20.28 -11.61
C ALA A 34 6.70 21.36 -11.95
N THR A 35 8.00 21.04 -11.86
CA THR A 35 9.07 22.00 -12.20
C THR A 35 9.02 22.43 -13.67
N LEU A 36 8.74 21.51 -14.59
CA LEU A 36 8.59 21.83 -16.01
C LEU A 36 7.34 22.67 -16.27
N SER A 37 6.23 22.38 -15.58
CA SER A 37 4.98 23.14 -15.71
C SER A 37 5.14 24.59 -15.25
N VAL A 38 5.88 24.83 -14.15
CA VAL A 38 6.20 26.19 -13.67
C VAL A 38 7.03 26.96 -14.70
N LYS A 39 8.07 26.33 -15.26
CA LYS A 39 8.88 26.96 -16.32
C LYS A 39 8.05 27.31 -17.57
N MET A 40 7.09 26.46 -17.94
CA MET A 40 6.18 26.71 -19.07
C MET A 40 5.20 27.86 -18.82
N LEU A 41 4.76 28.06 -17.57
CA LEU A 41 3.92 29.19 -17.19
C LEU A 41 4.67 30.52 -17.28
N GLU A 42 5.95 30.54 -16.91
CA GLU A 42 6.82 31.72 -17.04
C GLU A 42 7.00 32.16 -18.50
N GLU A 43 7.06 31.22 -19.45
CA GLU A 43 7.35 31.52 -20.87
C GLU A 43 6.16 32.06 -21.70
N LYS A 44 4.95 32.27 -21.15
CA LYS A 44 3.74 32.78 -21.87
C LYS A 44 3.36 32.05 -23.17
N LYS A 45 3.99 30.91 -23.52
CA LYS A 45 3.69 30.10 -24.73
C LYS A 45 2.40 29.29 -24.63
N LEU A 46 1.68 29.38 -23.51
CA LEU A 46 0.66 28.43 -23.11
C LEU A 46 -0.60 28.40 -24.00
N PHE A 47 -0.85 29.40 -24.85
CA PHE A 47 -2.16 29.50 -25.51
C PHE A 47 -2.19 29.43 -27.05
N TRP A 48 -1.06 29.55 -27.75
CA TRP A 48 -1.10 29.70 -29.22
C TRP A 48 -0.20 28.77 -30.04
N GLY A 49 0.51 27.84 -29.40
CA GLY A 49 1.30 26.83 -30.10
C GLY A 49 1.46 25.57 -29.27
N MET A 50 0.54 24.62 -29.43
CA MET A 50 0.80 23.26 -28.94
C MET A 50 1.84 22.63 -29.86
N ASP A 51 3.12 22.84 -29.54
CA ASP A 51 4.16 21.98 -30.09
C ASP A 51 3.98 20.55 -29.54
N ALA A 52 4.54 19.57 -30.24
CA ALA A 52 4.43 18.16 -29.86
C ALA A 52 5.02 17.88 -28.45
N GLY A 53 5.96 18.70 -27.98
CA GLY A 53 6.57 18.58 -26.65
C GLY A 53 5.59 18.93 -25.53
N ASN A 54 4.84 20.02 -25.68
CA ASN A 54 3.81 20.44 -24.72
C ASN A 54 2.67 19.42 -24.62
N PHE A 55 2.26 18.84 -25.75
CA PHE A 55 1.28 17.75 -25.76
C PHE A 55 1.80 16.52 -25.01
N MET A 56 3.04 16.09 -25.27
CA MET A 56 3.65 14.94 -24.59
C MET A 56 3.79 15.14 -23.09
N LEU A 57 4.08 16.37 -22.65
CA LEU A 57 4.21 16.70 -21.23
C LEU A 57 2.86 16.63 -20.52
N GLN A 58 1.82 17.25 -21.08
CA GLN A 58 0.46 17.15 -20.54
C GLN A 58 -0.06 15.71 -20.52
N PHE A 59 0.17 14.96 -21.60
CA PHE A 59 -0.19 13.56 -21.67
C PHE A 59 0.52 12.73 -20.59
N THR A 60 1.83 12.92 -20.41
CA THR A 60 2.61 12.26 -19.36
C THR A 60 2.07 12.60 -17.98
N PHE A 61 1.75 13.87 -17.72
CA PHE A 61 1.18 14.31 -16.46
C PHE A 61 -0.16 13.62 -16.15
N VAL A 62 -1.05 13.52 -17.14
CA VAL A 62 -2.34 12.82 -16.98
C VAL A 62 -2.11 11.33 -16.69
N VAL A 63 -1.23 10.66 -17.44
CA VAL A 63 -0.93 9.23 -17.23
C VAL A 63 -0.36 8.98 -15.82
N VAL A 64 0.60 9.78 -15.38
CA VAL A 64 1.19 9.68 -14.04
C VAL A 64 0.14 9.91 -12.96
N SER A 65 -0.74 10.90 -13.15
CA SER A 65 -1.83 11.20 -12.22
C SER A 65 -2.81 10.02 -12.11
N LEU A 66 -3.15 9.36 -13.22
CA LEU A 66 -4.00 8.17 -13.19
C LEU A 66 -3.34 7.00 -12.46
N ILE A 67 -2.05 6.76 -12.68
CA ILE A 67 -1.29 5.73 -11.96
C ILE A 67 -1.25 6.02 -10.46
N LEU A 68 -1.07 7.30 -10.08
CA LEU A 68 -1.13 7.77 -8.70
C LEU A 68 -2.47 7.44 -8.03
N VAL A 69 -3.56 7.83 -8.67
CA VAL A 69 -4.92 7.60 -8.17
C VAL A 69 -5.17 6.09 -8.04
N ALA A 70 -4.83 5.30 -9.05
CA ALA A 70 -4.98 3.85 -9.00
C ALA A 70 -4.17 3.21 -7.85
N THR A 71 -2.94 3.68 -7.62
CA THR A 71 -2.09 3.21 -6.51
C THR A 71 -2.68 3.58 -5.16
N LEU A 72 -3.15 4.82 -5.01
CA LEU A 72 -3.78 5.30 -3.78
C LEU A 72 -5.04 4.49 -3.45
N VAL A 73 -5.92 4.27 -4.44
CA VAL A 73 -7.13 3.45 -4.30
C VAL A 73 -6.75 2.01 -3.89
N TYR A 74 -5.73 1.44 -4.51
CA TYR A 74 -5.24 0.11 -4.14
C TYR A 74 -4.76 0.04 -2.69
N VAL A 75 -3.94 1.01 -2.25
CA VAL A 75 -3.40 1.05 -0.88
C VAL A 75 -4.50 1.28 0.15
N LEU A 76 -5.45 2.18 -0.12
CA LEU A 76 -6.58 2.42 0.77
C LEU A 76 -7.45 1.17 0.90
N HIS A 77 -7.79 0.52 -0.22
CA HIS A 77 -8.67 -0.63 -0.21
C HIS A 77 -8.02 -1.87 0.42
N TYR A 78 -6.78 -2.21 0.06
CA TYR A 78 -6.12 -3.45 0.50
C TYR A 78 -5.20 -3.29 1.71
N GLY A 79 -4.79 -2.06 2.03
CA GLY A 79 -4.03 -1.69 3.21
C GLY A 79 -4.96 -1.28 4.35
N PHE A 80 -5.51 -0.06 4.28
CA PHE A 80 -6.33 0.51 5.37
C PHE A 80 -7.57 -0.33 5.69
N GLY A 81 -8.26 -0.83 4.66
CA GLY A 81 -9.40 -1.73 4.87
C GLY A 81 -9.03 -3.03 5.61
N ALA A 82 -7.79 -3.51 5.46
CA ALA A 82 -7.31 -4.67 6.20
C ALA A 82 -6.93 -4.30 7.64
N VAL A 83 -6.29 -3.14 7.85
CA VAL A 83 -5.91 -2.63 9.18
C VAL A 83 -7.13 -2.43 10.08
N SER A 84 -8.15 -1.73 9.59
CA SER A 84 -9.38 -1.48 10.38
C SER A 84 -10.08 -2.78 10.81
N ARG A 85 -10.08 -3.82 9.95
CA ARG A 85 -10.60 -5.15 10.34
C ARG A 85 -9.75 -5.82 11.42
N MET A 86 -8.43 -5.67 11.35
CA MET A 86 -7.53 -6.22 12.37
C MET A 86 -7.74 -5.55 13.72
N GLU A 87 -7.82 -4.22 13.75
CA GLU A 87 -8.04 -3.41 14.95
C GLU A 87 -9.29 -3.87 15.70
N ARG A 88 -10.44 -3.93 15.02
CA ARG A 88 -11.70 -4.38 15.64
C ARG A 88 -11.60 -5.78 16.25
N ILE A 89 -10.97 -6.73 15.54
CA ILE A 89 -10.80 -8.10 16.05
C ILE A 89 -9.85 -8.11 17.26
N LEU A 90 -8.83 -7.27 17.24
CA LEU A 90 -7.87 -7.17 18.35
C LEU A 90 -8.49 -6.56 19.59
N ASP A 91 -9.38 -5.58 19.45
CA ASP A 91 -10.12 -5.01 20.57
C ASP A 91 -11.01 -6.07 21.23
N GLU A 92 -11.71 -6.91 20.45
CA GLU A 92 -12.50 -8.02 20.99
C GLU A 92 -11.62 -9.07 21.70
N ILE A 93 -10.43 -9.35 21.18
CA ILE A 93 -9.46 -10.26 21.80
C ILE A 93 -8.89 -9.66 23.09
N ALA A 94 -8.61 -8.36 23.10
CA ALA A 94 -8.17 -7.64 24.29
C ALA A 94 -9.26 -7.62 25.37
N GLY A 95 -10.53 -7.61 24.96
CA GLY A 95 -11.69 -7.82 25.83
C GLY A 95 -11.86 -9.24 26.37
N GLY A 96 -10.95 -10.17 26.06
CA GLY A 96 -10.92 -11.54 26.58
C GLY A 96 -11.48 -12.60 25.64
N ASN A 97 -11.98 -12.23 24.45
CA ASN A 97 -12.49 -13.20 23.49
C ASN A 97 -11.37 -13.82 22.63
N TYR A 98 -10.60 -14.74 23.21
CA TYR A 98 -9.48 -15.40 22.53
C TYR A 98 -9.87 -16.42 21.45
N SER A 99 -11.17 -16.69 21.26
CA SER A 99 -11.66 -17.61 20.23
C SER A 99 -11.56 -17.03 18.82
N LEU A 100 -11.50 -15.70 18.71
CA LEU A 100 -11.48 -15.00 17.44
C LEU A 100 -10.15 -15.19 16.70
N ARG A 101 -10.23 -15.10 15.36
CA ARG A 101 -9.08 -15.15 14.47
C ARG A 101 -9.18 -14.04 13.43
N ILE A 102 -8.04 -13.42 13.16
CA ILE A 102 -7.89 -12.39 12.15
C ILE A 102 -7.86 -13.06 10.78
N ASN A 103 -8.95 -12.93 10.02
CA ASN A 103 -9.05 -13.44 8.65
C ASN A 103 -8.99 -12.29 7.65
N LEU A 104 -7.89 -12.22 6.89
CA LEU A 104 -7.70 -11.23 5.83
C LEU A 104 -7.77 -11.88 4.45
N ARG A 105 -8.03 -11.06 3.41
CA ARG A 105 -8.08 -11.54 2.03
C ARG A 105 -6.67 -11.88 1.54
N LYS A 106 -6.55 -12.82 0.60
CA LYS A 106 -5.25 -13.24 0.03
C LYS A 106 -4.41 -12.09 -0.56
N LYS A 107 -5.07 -11.03 -1.01
CA LYS A 107 -4.44 -9.83 -1.61
C LYS A 107 -4.19 -8.70 -0.59
N ASP A 108 -4.69 -8.81 0.63
CA ASP A 108 -4.50 -7.78 1.65
C ASP A 108 -3.01 -7.69 2.02
N ILE A 109 -2.49 -6.46 2.09
CA ILE A 109 -1.06 -6.21 2.34
C ILE A 109 -0.67 -6.70 3.74
N MET A 110 -1.61 -6.66 4.69
CA MET A 110 -1.43 -7.05 6.08
C MET A 110 -1.58 -8.54 6.37
N LEU A 111 -1.88 -9.39 5.36
CA LEU A 111 -2.09 -10.83 5.57
C LEU A 111 -0.95 -11.52 6.36
N PRO A 112 0.34 -11.28 6.09
CA PRO A 112 1.41 -11.94 6.83
C PRO A 112 1.51 -11.49 8.29
N LEU A 113 1.08 -10.27 8.59
CA LEU A 113 0.99 -9.78 9.96
C LEU A 113 -0.16 -10.48 10.67
N ALA A 114 -1.35 -10.53 10.07
CA ALA A 114 -2.51 -11.25 10.61
C ALA A 114 -2.19 -12.72 10.92
N GLU A 115 -1.47 -13.42 10.04
CA GLU A 115 -1.02 -14.80 10.29
C GLU A 115 -0.10 -14.94 11.51
N LYS A 116 0.80 -13.97 11.74
CA LYS A 116 1.67 -13.96 12.93
C LYS A 116 0.85 -13.66 14.19
N MET A 117 -0.08 -12.72 14.11
CA MET A 117 -0.96 -12.37 15.21
C MET A 117 -1.86 -13.55 15.62
N ASN A 118 -2.44 -14.28 14.67
CA ASN A 118 -3.21 -15.50 14.96
C ASN A 118 -2.42 -16.56 15.74
N LYS A 119 -1.09 -16.64 15.55
CA LYS A 119 -0.25 -17.54 16.35
C LYS A 119 -0.13 -17.04 17.79
N VAL A 120 0.03 -15.73 17.99
CA VAL A 120 0.05 -15.12 19.32
C VAL A 120 -1.29 -15.35 20.04
N ILE A 121 -2.39 -15.09 19.35
CA ILE A 121 -3.75 -15.32 19.87
C ILE A 121 -3.94 -16.79 20.28
N SER A 122 -3.45 -17.74 19.47
CA SER A 122 -3.51 -19.17 19.82
C SER A 122 -2.68 -19.53 21.06
N LEU A 123 -1.60 -18.78 21.37
CA LEU A 123 -0.84 -18.97 22.60
C LEU A 123 -1.57 -18.37 23.81
N LEU A 124 -2.22 -17.22 23.63
CA LEU A 124 -3.04 -16.59 24.67
C LEU A 124 -4.23 -17.48 25.05
N GLU A 125 -4.95 -18.02 24.06
CA GLU A 125 -6.08 -18.92 24.31
C GLU A 125 -5.66 -20.16 25.11
N LYS A 126 -4.50 -20.76 24.78
CA LYS A 126 -3.97 -21.91 25.53
C LYS A 126 -3.63 -21.57 26.97
N LYS A 127 -3.06 -20.39 27.22
CA LYS A 127 -2.76 -19.94 28.58
C LYS A 127 -4.03 -19.70 29.39
N ALA A 128 -5.03 -19.07 28.78
CA ALA A 128 -6.31 -18.79 29.43
C ALA A 128 -7.08 -20.07 29.80
N LYS A 129 -6.92 -21.16 29.05
CA LYS A 129 -7.55 -22.48 29.34
C LYS A 129 -6.84 -23.30 30.40
N ASN A 130 -5.58 -22.97 30.72
CA ASN A 130 -4.76 -23.68 31.70
C ASN A 130 -4.72 -22.98 33.07
N GLN A 131 -5.44 -21.87 33.21
CA GLN A 131 -5.76 -21.22 34.48
C GLN A 131 -7.17 -21.62 34.89
#